data_AF-A0A528M0C3-F1
#
_entry.id   AF-A0A528M0C3-F1
#
_cell.length_a   1.000
_cell.length_b   1.000
_cell.length_c   1.000
_cell.angle_alpha   90.00
_cell.angle_beta   90.00
_cell.angle_gamma   90.00
#
_symmetry.space_group_name_H-M   'P 1'
#
loop_
_entity.id
_entity.type
_entity.pdbx_description
1 polymer ?
#
loop_
_entity_poly.entity_id
_entity_poly.type
_entity_poly.pdbx_seq_one_letter_code
_entity_poly.pdbx_strand_id
1 'polypeptide(L)' 'MADERRKDLIILGGPWACHSATFRANAAQTAGEIHTTDRGLLRLIDGRWEVLRSGDLNEADVVRNALRLPS' A
#
# COMPACT_ATOMS: atom_id res chain seq x y z
N MET A 1 -11.00 24.75 1.17
CA MET A 1 -11.52 23.39 1.44
C MET A 1 -10.51 22.45 0.84
N ALA A 2 -9.85 21.65 1.68
CA ALA A 2 -8.65 20.91 1.27
C ALA A 2 -8.99 19.92 0.16
N ASP A 3 -8.19 19.97 -0.90
CA ASP A 3 -8.13 19.02 -1.99
C ASP A 3 -7.90 17.63 -1.36
N GLU A 4 -8.97 16.88 -1.12
CA GLU A 4 -8.86 15.47 -0.77
C GLU A 4 -8.33 14.80 -2.03
N ARG A 5 -7.00 14.83 -2.20
CA ARG A 5 -6.32 14.23 -3.35
C ARG A 5 -6.84 12.82 -3.47
N ARG A 6 -7.65 12.59 -4.52
CA ARG A 6 -8.32 11.32 -4.75
C ARG A 6 -7.24 10.24 -4.72
N LYS A 7 -7.29 9.43 -3.67
CA LYS A 7 -6.28 8.41 -3.45
C LYS A 7 -6.54 7.24 -4.40
N ASP A 8 -5.49 6.73 -5.00
CA ASP A 8 -5.59 5.68 -6.02
C ASP A 8 -5.76 4.29 -5.41
N LEU A 9 -6.47 3.43 -6.15
CA LEU A 9 -6.39 1.99 -5.97
C LEU A 9 -5.19 1.46 -6.76
N ILE A 10 -4.31 0.71 -6.09
CA ILE A 10 -3.18 0.02 -6.72
C ILE A 10 -3.36 -1.49 -6.55
N ILE A 11 -3.15 -2.23 -7.63
CA ILE A 11 -3.10 -3.69 -7.62
C ILE A 11 -1.67 -4.10 -7.95
N LEU A 12 -1.01 -4.80 -7.04
CA LEU A 12 0.35 -5.26 -7.26
C LEU A 12 0.37 -6.40 -8.29
N GLY A 13 1.24 -6.28 -9.30
CA GLY A 13 1.48 -7.35 -10.28
C GLY A 13 2.52 -8.40 -9.84
N GLY A 14 3.07 -8.24 -8.64
CA GLY A 14 4.14 -9.08 -8.08
C GLY A 14 4.43 -8.68 -6.63
N PRO A 15 5.29 -9.43 -5.92
CA PRO A 15 5.71 -9.11 -4.57
C PRO A 15 6.20 -7.66 -4.43
N TRP A 16 5.87 -6.97 -3.34
CA TRP A 16 6.31 -5.58 -3.07
C TRP A 16 7.78 -5.30 -3.40
N ALA A 17 8.68 -6.23 -2.99
CA ALA A 17 10.12 -6.12 -3.18
C ALA A 17 10.56 -6.15 -4.66
N CYS A 18 9.77 -6.75 -5.55
CA CYS A 18 10.07 -6.87 -6.98
C CYS A 18 9.79 -5.58 -7.76
N HIS A 19 9.02 -4.63 -7.21
CA HIS A 19 8.72 -3.37 -7.88
C HIS A 19 9.90 -2.39 -7.81
N SER A 20 9.99 -1.47 -8.76
CA SER A 20 11.05 -0.45 -8.74
C SER A 20 10.90 0.54 -7.59
N ALA A 21 12.01 1.18 -7.19
CA ALA A 21 11.98 2.22 -6.16
C ALA A 21 11.03 3.37 -6.53
N THR A 22 11.01 3.77 -7.82
CA THR A 22 10.12 4.80 -8.35
C THR A 22 8.66 4.41 -8.20
N PHE A 23 8.30 3.17 -8.53
CA PHE A 23 6.93 2.68 -8.35
C PHE A 23 6.52 2.70 -6.88
N ARG A 24 7.39 2.19 -5.99
CA ARG A 24 7.11 2.16 -4.53
C ARG A 24 6.94 3.57 -3.96
N ALA A 25 7.77 4.52 -4.38
CA ALA A 25 7.66 5.92 -3.96
C ALA A 25 6.39 6.59 -4.48
N ASN A 26 5.97 6.28 -5.71
CA ASN A 26 4.70 6.76 -6.24
C ASN A 26 3.50 6.18 -5.47
N ALA A 27 3.50 4.86 -5.25
CA ALA A 27 2.46 4.18 -4.48
C ALA A 27 2.32 4.75 -3.06
N ALA A 28 3.43 5.02 -2.37
CA ALA A 28 3.39 5.64 -1.04
C ALA A 28 2.72 7.01 -1.01
N GLN A 29 2.81 7.79 -2.11
CA GLN A 29 2.26 9.14 -2.19
C GLN A 29 0.80 9.16 -2.65
N THR A 30 0.47 8.36 -3.67
CA THR A 30 -0.83 8.43 -4.35
C THR A 30 -1.82 7.39 -3.87
N ALA A 31 -1.38 6.23 -3.39
CA ALA A 31 -2.29 5.14 -3.03
C ALA A 31 -3.13 5.47 -1.79
N GLY A 32 -4.37 5.01 -1.83
CA GLY A 32 -5.28 4.93 -0.69
C GLY A 32 -5.77 3.52 -0.41
N GLU A 33 -5.61 2.63 -1.40
CA GLU A 33 -5.90 1.21 -1.26
C GLU A 33 -4.87 0.42 -2.08
N ILE A 34 -4.36 -0.68 -1.51
CA ILE A 34 -3.37 -1.55 -2.16
C ILE A 34 -3.84 -3.00 -2.03
N HIS A 35 -4.02 -3.66 -3.17
CA HIS A 35 -4.30 -5.10 -3.26
C HIS A 35 -2.98 -5.82 -3.57
N THR A 36 -2.61 -6.77 -2.73
CA THR A 36 -1.39 -7.56 -2.89
C THR A 36 -1.63 -8.80 -3.74
N THR A 37 -0.55 -9.41 -4.23
CA THR A 37 -0.67 -10.57 -5.13
C THR A 37 -1.20 -11.81 -4.43
N ASP A 38 -0.91 -11.94 -3.14
CA ASP A 38 -1.39 -13.01 -2.27
C ASP A 38 -2.82 -12.76 -1.73
N ARG A 39 -3.61 -11.92 -2.43
CA ARG A 39 -5.00 -11.56 -2.08
C ARG A 39 -5.13 -10.80 -0.76
N GLY A 40 -4.06 -10.18 -0.27
CA GLY A 40 -4.10 -9.23 0.83
C GLY A 40 -4.59 -7.84 0.40
N LEU A 41 -4.93 -7.03 1.40
CA LEU A 41 -5.55 -5.72 1.22
C LEU A 41 -5.09 -4.77 2.32
N LEU A 42 -4.60 -3.60 1.90
CA LEU A 42 -4.32 -2.47 2.76
C LEU A 42 -5.17 -1.26 2.36
N ARG A 43 -5.53 -0.45 3.36
CA ARG A 43 -6.19 0.84 3.13
C ARG A 43 -5.57 1.93 3.98
N LEU A 44 -5.46 3.12 3.41
CA LEU A 44 -5.03 4.32 4.12
C LEU A 44 -6.24 4.91 4.85
N ILE A 45 -6.24 4.85 6.18
CA ILE A 45 -7.30 5.33 7.06
C ILE A 45 -6.68 6.35 8.01
N ASP A 46 -7.19 7.58 8.02
CA ASP A 46 -6.68 8.68 8.85
C ASP A 46 -5.15 8.87 8.75
N GLY A 47 -4.60 8.71 7.53
CA GLY A 47 -3.17 8.83 7.26
C GLY A 47 -2.32 7.64 7.72
N ARG A 48 -2.93 6.54 8.15
CA ARG A 48 -2.23 5.31 8.57
C ARG A 48 -2.63 4.14 7.68
N TRP A 49 -1.64 3.31 7.33
CA TRP A 49 -1.87 2.08 6.59
C TRP A 49 -2.36 0.98 7.54
N GLU A 50 -3.60 0.55 7.31
CA GLU A 50 -4.24 -0.54 8.02
C GLU A 50 -4.38 -1.75 7.10
N VAL A 51 -4.03 -2.93 7.62
CA VAL A 51 -4.21 -4.21 6.91
C VAL A 51 -5.63 -4.67 7.18
N LEU A 52 -6.46 -4.69 6.14
CA LEU A 52 -7.82 -5.23 6.20
C LEU A 52 -7.84 -6.74 5.97
N ARG A 53 -6.82 -7.25 5.25
CA ARG A 53 -6.60 -8.68 5.00
C ARG A 53 -5.11 -8.92 4.78
N SER A 54 -4.50 -9.83 5.54
CA SER A 54 -3.06 -10.11 5.44
C SER A 54 -2.65 -10.77 4.12
N GLY A 55 -3.54 -11.54 3.50
CA GLY A 55 -3.25 -12.36 2.33
C GLY A 55 -2.69 -13.74 2.72
N ASP A 56 -2.47 -14.61 1.73
CA ASP A 56 -2.01 -15.99 1.95
C ASP A 56 -0.56 -16.07 2.44
N LEU A 57 0.26 -15.06 2.14
CA LEU A 57 1.70 -15.01 2.41
C LEU A 57 2.09 -13.82 3.31
N ASN A 58 1.10 -13.15 3.92
CA ASN A 58 1.26 -11.94 4.73
C ASN A 58 1.90 -10.77 3.96
N GLU A 59 1.72 -10.71 2.64
CA GLU A 59 2.33 -9.65 1.83
C GLU A 59 1.79 -8.27 2.23
N ALA A 60 0.53 -8.18 2.66
CA ALA A 60 -0.06 -6.92 3.08
C ALA A 60 0.64 -6.34 4.33
N ASP A 61 1.04 -7.19 5.27
CA ASP A 61 1.80 -6.76 6.45
C ASP A 61 3.21 -6.27 6.08
N VAL A 62 3.86 -6.93 5.11
CA VAL A 62 5.16 -6.50 4.57
C VAL A 62 5.05 -5.12 3.93
N VAL A 63 4.04 -4.91 3.07
CA VAL A 63 3.78 -3.62 2.42
C VAL A 63 3.50 -2.54 3.46
N ARG A 64 2.67 -2.81 4.47
CA ARG A 64 2.36 -1.86 5.54
C ARG A 64 3.63 -1.42 6.26
N ASN A 65 4.50 -2.36 6.61
CA ASN A 65 5.75 -2.05 7.29
C ASN A 65 6.69 -1.23 6.40
N ALA A 66 6.73 -1.50 5.09
CA ALA A 66 7.53 -0.73 4.16
C ALA A 66 7.01 0.71 3.92
N LEU A 67 5.69 0.91 4.07
CA LEU A 67 5.05 2.22 3.90
C LEU A 67 5.01 3.06 5.18
N ARG A 68 5.36 2.48 6.34
CA ARG A 68 5.58 3.26 7.56
C ARG A 68 6.79 4.14 7.36
N LEU A 69 6.58 5.46 7.34
CA LEU A 69 7.67 6.42 7.42
C LEU A 69 8.43 6.18 8.75
N PRO A 70 9.77 6.18 8.74
CA PRO A 70 10.52 6.28 9.98
C PRO A 70 10.10 7.57 10.68
N SER A 71 9.80 7.46 11.97
CA SER A 71 9.41 8.59 12.83
C SER A 71 10.54 9.61 12.96
#